data_AF-A0A661STZ5-F1
#
_entry.id   AF-A0A661STZ5-F1
#
_cell.length_a   1.000
_cell.length_b   1.000
_cell.length_c   1.000
_cell.angle_alpha   90.00
_cell.angle_beta   90.00
_cell.angle_gamma   90.00
#
_symmetry.space_group_name_H-M   'P 1'
#
loop_
_entity.id
_entity.type
_entity.pdbx_description
1 polymer ?
#
loop_
_entity_poly.entity_id
_entity_poly.type
_entity_poly.pdbx_seq_one_letter_code
_entity_poly.pdbx_strand_id
1 'polypeptide(L)'
;MKNQKPLAPVLEPETLKKIDLYLEEFYPNAVNAGNEMFSAELGKAQIRGLETLVTSTSRFSEVINYIKNQTGKDKKGKWLQAGPLLLDQLDLLENKADEIGQGDATTVLEIKLRLARGWAKQVTTHYLYSRSQK
;
A
#
# COMPACT_ATOMS: atom_id res chain seq x y z
N MET A 1 40.73 -3.10 -0.49
CA MET A 1 39.64 -3.07 -1.49
C MET A 1 38.45 -2.39 -0.84
N LYS A 2 37.97 -1.25 -1.37
CA LYS A 2 36.82 -0.55 -0.80
C LYS A 2 35.55 -1.31 -1.21
N ASN A 3 34.87 -1.92 -0.24
CA ASN A 3 33.53 -2.48 -0.39
C ASN A 3 32.56 -1.35 -0.74
N GLN A 4 32.29 -1.15 -2.03
CA GLN A 4 31.13 -0.37 -2.44
C GLN A 4 29.90 -1.19 -2.05
N LYS A 5 29.12 -0.69 -1.07
CA LYS A 5 27.74 -1.13 -0.88
C LYS A 5 27.06 -1.06 -2.25
N PRO A 6 26.33 -2.10 -2.70
CA PRO A 6 25.49 -1.94 -3.87
C PRO A 6 24.53 -0.79 -3.56
N LEU A 7 24.63 0.28 -4.35
CA LEU A 7 23.67 1.38 -4.30
C LEU A 7 22.29 0.75 -4.48
N ALA A 8 21.36 1.06 -3.57
CA ALA A 8 19.98 0.70 -3.80
C ALA A 8 19.58 1.17 -5.21
N PRO A 9 18.82 0.38 -5.98
CA PRO A 9 18.43 0.76 -7.33
C PRO A 9 17.77 2.13 -7.28
N VAL A 10 18.45 3.14 -7.83
CA VAL A 10 17.89 4.48 -7.90
C VAL A 10 16.95 4.45 -9.09
N LEU A 11 15.65 4.58 -8.84
CA LEU A 11 14.68 4.72 -9.93
C LEU A 11 14.95 6.00 -10.71
N GLU A 12 14.90 5.90 -12.03
CA GLU A 12 15.03 7.05 -12.92
C GLU A 12 13.95 8.11 -12.62
N PRO A 13 14.23 9.41 -12.79
CA PRO A 13 13.26 10.48 -12.54
C PRO A 13 11.93 10.32 -13.28
N GLU A 14 11.97 9.78 -14.50
CA GLU A 14 10.77 9.51 -15.28
C GLU A 14 9.90 8.40 -14.64
N THR A 15 10.53 7.36 -14.10
CA THR A 15 9.84 6.29 -13.36
C THR A 15 9.19 6.83 -12.10
N LEU A 16 9.89 7.69 -11.36
CA LEU A 16 9.31 8.37 -10.18
C LEU A 16 8.09 9.20 -10.55
N LYS A 17 8.17 9.98 -11.65
CA LYS A 17 7.03 10.75 -12.15
C LYS A 17 5.85 9.86 -12.54
N LYS A 18 6.08 8.69 -13.15
CA LYS A 18 5.02 7.72 -13.49
C LYS A 18 4.34 7.16 -12.24
N ILE A 19 5.12 6.87 -11.20
CA ILE A 19 4.60 6.43 -9.90
C ILE A 19 3.69 7.51 -9.29
N ASP A 20 4.17 8.75 -9.24
CA ASP A 20 3.42 9.86 -8.64
C ASP A 20 2.12 10.13 -9.40
N LEU A 21 2.17 10.19 -10.73
CA LEU A 21 0.98 10.37 -11.58
C LEU A 21 -0.04 9.25 -11.37
N TYR A 22 0.42 8.00 -11.30
CA TYR A 22 -0.50 6.89 -11.03
C TYR A 22 -1.11 6.96 -9.62
N LEU A 23 -0.36 7.41 -8.61
CA LEU A 23 -0.92 7.60 -7.26
C LEU A 23 -1.98 8.70 -7.21
N GLU A 24 -1.86 9.74 -8.04
CA GLU A 24 -2.91 10.77 -8.20
C GLU A 24 -4.15 10.17 -8.88
N GLU A 25 -3.97 9.40 -9.95
CA GLU A 25 -5.07 8.70 -10.65
C GLU A 25 -5.75 7.65 -9.75
N PHE A 26 -4.98 6.97 -8.90
CA PHE A 26 -5.45 5.90 -8.01
C PHE A 26 -6.04 6.44 -6.70
N TYR A 27 -5.95 7.75 -6.44
CA TYR A 27 -6.45 8.36 -5.21
C TYR A 27 -7.92 8.03 -4.89
N PRO A 28 -8.88 8.01 -5.84
CA PRO A 28 -10.25 7.60 -5.57
C PRO A 28 -10.37 6.18 -5.00
N ASN A 29 -9.51 5.24 -5.43
CA ASN A 29 -9.47 3.88 -4.89
C ASN A 29 -8.99 3.90 -3.43
N ALA A 30 -7.95 4.67 -3.13
CA ALA A 30 -7.45 4.84 -1.76
C ALA A 30 -8.51 5.48 -0.84
N VAL A 31 -9.27 6.46 -1.34
CA VAL A 31 -10.43 7.05 -0.65
C VAL A 31 -11.48 5.99 -0.35
N ASN A 32 -11.84 5.17 -1.35
CA ASN A 32 -12.79 4.08 -1.17
C ASN A 32 -12.34 3.07 -0.10
N ALA A 33 -11.07 2.67 -0.13
CA ALA A 33 -10.49 1.81 0.90
C ALA A 33 -10.55 2.45 2.31
N GLY A 34 -10.23 3.75 2.42
CA GLY A 34 -10.35 4.48 3.69
C GLY A 34 -11.78 4.54 4.22
N ASN A 35 -12.76 4.73 3.34
CA ASN A 35 -14.18 4.67 3.68
C ASN A 35 -14.59 3.27 4.14
N GLU A 36 -14.18 2.22 3.43
CA GLU A 36 -14.52 0.84 3.79
C GLU A 36 -13.95 0.46 5.16
N MET A 37 -12.70 0.84 5.43
CA MET A 37 -12.07 0.65 6.74
C MET A 37 -12.79 1.44 7.85
N PHE A 38 -13.34 2.62 7.53
CA PHE A 38 -14.15 3.41 8.47
C PHE A 38 -15.51 2.77 8.72
N SER A 39 -16.21 2.33 7.68
CA SER A 39 -17.51 1.64 7.73
C SER A 39 -17.41 0.32 8.49
N ALA A 40 -16.33 -0.43 8.32
CA ALA A 40 -16.02 -1.63 9.08
C ALA A 40 -15.64 -1.34 10.56
N GLU A 41 -15.62 -0.07 10.95
CA GLU A 41 -15.27 0.40 12.29
C GLU A 41 -13.91 -0.09 12.78
N LEU A 42 -12.92 -0.22 11.90
CA LEU A 42 -11.56 -0.53 12.32
C LEU A 42 -11.06 0.56 13.28
N GLY A 43 -10.19 0.19 14.22
CA GLY A 43 -9.62 1.11 15.20
C GLY A 43 -8.45 1.92 14.63
N LYS A 44 -8.23 3.16 15.13
CA LYS A 44 -7.10 4.01 14.72
C LYS A 44 -5.75 3.28 14.79
N ALA A 45 -5.54 2.48 15.83
CA ALA A 45 -4.32 1.68 16.00
C ALA A 45 -4.14 0.62 14.90
N GLN A 46 -5.22 0.03 14.40
CA GLN A 46 -5.17 -0.95 13.31
C GLN A 46 -4.76 -0.28 12.00
N ILE A 47 -5.32 0.90 11.70
CA ILE A 47 -4.98 1.66 10.50
C ILE A 47 -3.52 2.15 10.54
N ARG A 48 -3.10 2.72 11.67
CA ARG A 48 -1.69 3.14 11.87
C ARG A 48 -0.73 1.96 11.83
N GLY A 49 -1.16 0.79 12.32
CA GLY A 49 -0.40 -0.45 12.23
C GLY A 49 -0.16 -0.88 10.78
N LEU A 50 -1.19 -0.80 9.93
CA LEU A 50 -1.06 -1.03 8.48
C LEU A 50 -0.10 -0.02 7.85
N GLU A 51 -0.29 1.28 8.06
CA GLU A 51 0.58 2.34 7.52
C GLU A 51 2.05 2.11 7.91
N THR A 52 2.31 1.82 9.19
CA THR A 52 3.66 1.57 9.71
C THR A 52 4.30 0.35 9.07
N LEU A 53 3.55 -0.75 8.92
CA LEU A 53 4.06 -1.95 8.27
C LEU A 53 4.41 -1.68 6.81
N VAL A 54 3.50 -1.07 6.04
CA VAL A 54 3.71 -0.79 4.61
C VAL A 54 4.89 0.16 4.39
N THR A 55 5.04 1.17 5.25
CA THR A 55 6.14 2.14 5.16
C THR A 55 7.50 1.58 5.54
N SER A 56 7.55 0.56 6.39
CA SER A 56 8.82 -0.01 6.89
C SER A 56 9.27 -1.30 6.19
N THR A 57 8.37 -2.03 5.53
CA THR A 57 8.74 -3.30 4.90
C THR A 57 9.65 -3.13 3.67
N SER A 58 10.50 -4.13 3.44
CA SER A 58 11.29 -4.33 2.23
C SER A 58 10.68 -5.37 1.28
N ARG A 59 9.54 -5.99 1.63
CA ARG A 59 8.91 -7.07 0.86
C ARG A 59 7.43 -6.77 0.66
N PHE A 60 7.00 -6.62 -0.59
CA PHE A 60 5.60 -6.36 -0.92
C PHE A 60 4.66 -7.47 -0.40
N SER A 61 5.11 -8.73 -0.43
CA SER A 61 4.36 -9.87 0.11
C SER A 61 4.04 -9.75 1.61
N GLU A 62 4.84 -9.02 2.40
CA GLU A 62 4.53 -8.79 3.82
C GLU A 62 3.27 -7.95 4.01
N VAL A 63 3.01 -7.01 3.10
CA VAL A 63 1.78 -6.20 3.11
C VAL A 63 0.57 -7.10 2.88
N ILE A 64 0.61 -7.91 1.82
CA ILE A 64 -0.44 -8.87 1.48
C ILE A 64 -0.68 -9.84 2.65
N ASN A 65 0.40 -10.42 3.18
CA ASN A 65 0.32 -11.38 4.28
C ASN A 65 -0.23 -10.74 5.55
N TYR A 66 0.11 -9.49 5.84
CA TYR A 66 -0.46 -8.77 6.97
C TYR A 66 -1.98 -8.65 6.84
N ILE A 67 -2.48 -8.20 5.68
CA ILE A 67 -3.93 -8.03 5.47
C ILE A 67 -4.64 -9.38 5.53
N LYS A 68 -4.10 -10.43 4.89
CA LYS A 68 -4.64 -11.80 4.98
C LYS A 68 -4.67 -12.31 6.42
N ASN A 69 -3.61 -12.05 7.20
CA ASN A 69 -3.54 -12.44 8.60
C ASN A 69 -4.53 -11.68 9.48
N GLN A 70 -4.71 -10.37 9.26
CA GLN A 70 -5.73 -9.60 9.98
C GLN A 70 -7.13 -10.13 9.64
N THR A 71 -7.40 -10.36 8.36
CA THR A 71 -8.65 -10.92 7.85
C THR A 71 -8.95 -12.29 8.47
N GLY A 72 -7.99 -13.21 8.47
CA GLY A 72 -8.18 -14.57 8.99
C GLY A 72 -8.27 -14.67 10.52
N LYS A 73 -7.71 -13.70 11.27
CA LYS A 73 -7.75 -13.69 12.74
C LYS A 73 -8.90 -12.86 13.30
N ASP A 74 -9.65 -12.17 12.46
CA ASP A 74 -10.63 -11.19 12.92
C ASP A 74 -11.96 -11.81 13.33
N LYS A 75 -12.05 -12.11 14.63
CA LYS A 75 -13.26 -12.60 15.27
C LYS A 75 -14.46 -11.64 15.17
N LYS A 76 -14.22 -10.34 14.93
CA LYS A 76 -15.26 -9.30 14.87
C LYS A 76 -15.71 -8.98 13.44
N GLY A 77 -15.09 -9.57 12.42
CA GLY A 77 -15.47 -9.43 11.01
C GLY A 77 -15.25 -8.05 10.36
N LYS A 78 -14.60 -7.12 11.06
CA LYS A 78 -14.20 -5.79 10.56
C LYS A 78 -13.22 -5.88 9.38
N TRP A 79 -12.16 -6.67 9.54
CA TRP A 79 -11.21 -6.98 8.47
C TRP A 79 -11.79 -7.90 7.41
N LEU A 80 -12.78 -8.74 7.73
CA LEU A 80 -13.48 -9.52 6.69
C LEU A 80 -14.24 -8.62 5.72
N GLN A 81 -14.75 -7.49 6.21
CA GLN A 81 -15.41 -6.49 5.38
C GLN A 81 -14.41 -5.72 4.49
N ALA A 82 -13.37 -5.12 5.07
CA ALA A 82 -12.44 -4.27 4.31
C ALA A 82 -11.33 -5.03 3.58
N GLY A 83 -10.92 -6.18 4.09
CA GLY A 83 -9.74 -6.94 3.64
C GLY A 83 -9.75 -7.30 2.15
N PRO A 84 -10.85 -7.86 1.59
CA PRO A 84 -10.93 -8.17 0.17
C PRO A 84 -10.63 -6.97 -0.74
N LEU A 85 -11.27 -5.81 -0.48
CA LEU A 85 -11.05 -4.59 -1.25
C LEU A 85 -9.60 -4.12 -1.17
N LEU A 86 -8.97 -4.20 0.00
CA LEU A 86 -7.56 -3.80 0.16
C LEU A 86 -6.63 -4.72 -0.63
N LEU A 87 -6.91 -6.03 -0.68
CA LEU A 87 -6.16 -7.00 -1.47
C LEU A 87 -6.31 -6.74 -2.96
N ASP A 88 -7.54 -6.53 -3.43
CA ASP A 88 -7.81 -6.20 -4.84
C ASP A 88 -7.05 -4.94 -5.28
N GLN A 89 -6.99 -3.91 -4.41
CA GLN A 89 -6.22 -2.71 -4.70
C GLN A 89 -4.72 -2.97 -4.75
N LEU A 90 -4.18 -3.81 -3.86
CA LEU A 90 -2.77 -4.18 -3.92
C LEU A 90 -2.43 -4.95 -5.20
N ASP A 91 -3.33 -5.81 -5.67
CA ASP A 91 -3.15 -6.51 -6.96
C ASP A 91 -3.11 -5.52 -8.13
N LEU A 92 -3.93 -4.46 -8.10
CA LEU A 92 -3.85 -3.37 -9.10
C LEU A 92 -2.53 -2.60 -9.03
N LEU A 93 -2.02 -2.31 -7.83
CA LEU A 93 -0.70 -1.68 -7.67
C LEU A 93 0.41 -2.60 -8.17
N GLU A 94 0.27 -3.91 -7.94
CA GLU A 94 1.21 -4.92 -8.40
C GLU A 94 1.30 -4.95 -9.92
N ASN A 95 0.15 -5.05 -10.59
CA ASN A 95 0.05 -5.04 -12.05
C ASN A 95 0.64 -3.76 -12.65
N LYS A 96 0.32 -2.59 -12.07
CA LYS A 96 0.89 -1.33 -12.54
C LYS A 96 2.40 -1.26 -12.35
N ALA A 97 2.93 -1.82 -11.25
CA ALA A 97 4.36 -1.87 -11.04
C ALA A 97 5.07 -2.74 -12.09
N ASP A 98 4.47 -3.87 -12.46
CA ASP A 98 4.98 -4.75 -13.52
C ASP A 98 4.98 -4.03 -14.89
N GLU A 99 3.93 -3.26 -15.19
CA GLU A 99 3.86 -2.41 -16.40
C GLU A 99 4.96 -1.33 -16.43
N ILE A 100 5.15 -0.58 -15.34
CA ILE A 100 6.14 0.50 -15.27
C ILE A 100 7.56 -0.07 -15.27
N GLY A 101 7.80 -1.16 -14.55
CA GLY A 101 9.11 -1.76 -14.38
C GLY A 101 9.56 -2.64 -15.56
N GLN A 102 8.70 -2.86 -16.56
CA GLN A 102 9.00 -3.57 -17.80
C GLN A 102 9.65 -4.96 -17.58
N GLY A 103 9.26 -5.63 -16.49
CA GLY A 103 9.75 -6.97 -16.15
C GLY A 103 11.12 -7.03 -15.46
N ASP A 104 11.81 -5.91 -15.20
CA ASP A 104 13.01 -5.95 -14.34
C ASP A 104 12.61 -6.17 -12.89
N ALA A 105 12.89 -7.35 -12.34
CA ALA A 105 12.41 -7.76 -11.02
C ALA A 105 12.81 -6.81 -9.89
N THR A 106 13.98 -6.19 -9.99
CA THR A 106 14.51 -5.29 -8.95
C THR A 106 13.80 -3.95 -8.97
N THR A 107 13.68 -3.35 -10.16
CA THR A 107 12.92 -2.12 -10.41
C THR A 107 11.45 -2.31 -10.08
N VAL A 108 10.85 -3.43 -10.50
CA VAL A 108 9.46 -3.79 -10.21
C VAL A 108 9.21 -3.83 -8.70
N LEU A 109 10.07 -4.50 -7.93
CA LEU A 109 9.91 -4.56 -6.46
C LEU A 109 9.97 -3.16 -5.82
N GLU A 110 10.91 -2.33 -6.24
CA GLU A 110 11.04 -0.96 -5.73
C GLU A 110 9.79 -0.11 -6.08
N ILE A 111 9.23 -0.28 -7.28
CA ILE A 111 7.98 0.38 -7.69
C ILE A 111 6.81 -0.13 -6.84
N LYS A 112 6.65 -1.45 -6.67
CA LYS A 112 5.60 -2.07 -5.82
C LYS A 112 5.60 -1.47 -4.43
N LEU A 113 6.77 -1.37 -3.81
CA LEU A 113 6.93 -0.78 -2.47
C LEU A 113 6.58 0.70 -2.44
N ARG A 114 7.01 1.50 -3.43
CA ARG A 114 6.67 2.93 -3.49
C ARG A 114 5.18 3.18 -3.67
N LEU A 115 4.54 2.45 -4.57
CA LEU A 115 3.11 2.51 -4.79
C LEU A 115 2.35 2.13 -3.52
N ALA A 116 2.69 1.01 -2.88
CA ALA A 116 2.06 0.58 -1.64
C ALA A 116 2.15 1.64 -0.54
N ARG A 117 3.33 2.28 -0.39
CA ARG A 117 3.57 3.33 0.61
C ARG A 117 2.72 4.57 0.35
N GLY A 118 2.66 5.02 -0.90
CA GLY A 118 1.82 6.15 -1.31
C GLY A 118 0.34 5.85 -1.03
N TRP A 119 -0.13 4.70 -1.50
CA TRP A 119 -1.49 4.20 -1.27
C TRP A 119 -1.84 4.12 0.22
N ALA A 120 -1.02 3.48 1.04
CA ALA A 120 -1.30 3.32 2.47
C ALA A 120 -1.40 4.66 3.20
N LYS A 121 -0.60 5.66 2.80
CA LYS A 121 -0.68 7.03 3.32
C LYS A 121 -1.98 7.72 2.92
N GLN A 122 -2.41 7.58 1.66
CA GLN A 122 -3.68 8.12 1.17
C GLN A 122 -4.87 7.49 1.91
N VAL A 123 -4.92 6.15 2.00
CA VAL A 123 -5.95 5.39 2.73
C VAL A 123 -6.02 5.85 4.19
N THR A 124 -4.87 5.92 4.87
CA THR A 124 -4.81 6.28 6.29
C THR A 124 -5.25 7.71 6.52
N THR A 125 -4.80 8.64 5.67
CA THR A 125 -5.23 10.05 5.73
C THR A 125 -6.73 10.17 5.60
N HIS A 126 -7.32 9.53 4.59
CA HIS A 126 -8.76 9.62 4.33
C HIS A 126 -9.60 8.97 5.44
N TYR A 127 -9.18 7.81 5.94
CA TYR A 127 -9.81 7.18 7.09
C TYR A 127 -9.81 8.11 8.32
N LEU A 128 -8.67 8.74 8.62
CA LEU A 128 -8.54 9.61 9.80
C LEU A 128 -9.37 10.88 9.67
N TYR A 129 -9.45 11.42 8.47
CA TYR A 129 -10.35 12.53 8.14
C TYR A 129 -11.81 12.12 8.36
N SER A 130 -12.26 11.01 7.76
CA SER A 130 -13.63 10.52 7.92
C SER A 130 -14.01 10.29 9.39
N ARG A 131 -13.06 9.81 10.20
CA ARG A 131 -13.25 9.62 11.64
C ARG A 131 -13.24 10.90 12.46
N SER A 132 -12.67 12.01 11.97
CA SER A 132 -12.71 13.30 12.68
C SER A 132 -14.00 14.08 12.42
N GLN A 133 -14.79 13.70 11.41
CA GLN A 133 -16.09 14.31 11.10
C GLN A 133 -17.26 13.72 11.90
N LYS A 134 -17.04 12.68 12.71
CA LYS A 134 -18.04 12.01 13.54
C LYS A 134 -17.82 12.31 15.01
#